data_AF-A0AAU7M5L7-F1
#
_entry.id   AF-A0AAU7M5L7-F1
#
_cell.length_a   1.000
_cell.length_b   1.000
_cell.length_c   1.000
_cell.angle_alpha   90.00
_cell.angle_beta   90.00
_cell.angle_gamma   90.00
#
_symmetry.space_group_name_H-M   'P 1'
#
loop_
_entity.id
_entity.type
_entity.pdbx_description
1 polymer ?
#
loop_
_entity_poly.entity_id
_entity_poly.type
_entity_poly.pdbx_seq_one_letter_code
_entity_poly.pdbx_strand_id
1 'polypeptide(L)'
;MTGLLLDEVYPPTGIASVVFLAFVAHAPIMETGGELLTTGQAAKLLGSSRQQVVNLCERGDLPFVKVGKHRRIERSQVEALIHPGPGLTRDQVKSLWLHQAVAGRLVTDPDEVLGKARENLDRLLRQHADTMAGVWLKRWQDKIDEGVNSVLRALTSDDPESVELRQNSPFAGVLSQPQRTKILESFTRSGWNRAA
;
A
#
# COMPACT_ATOMS: atom_id res chain seq x y z
N MET A 1 -21.32 53.70 36.22
CA MET A 1 -20.96 52.31 36.55
C MET A 1 -21.99 51.41 35.89
N THR A 2 -21.73 50.50 34.95
CA THR A 2 -20.58 50.21 34.09
C THR A 2 -21.22 49.33 33.01
N GLY A 3 -21.18 49.73 31.74
CA GLY A 3 -21.49 48.84 30.60
C GLY A 3 -20.24 48.10 30.17
N LEU A 4 -20.40 46.87 29.68
CA LEU A 4 -19.49 46.02 28.87
C LEU A 4 -20.24 44.69 28.70
N LEU A 5 -20.87 44.37 27.54
CA LEU A 5 -20.26 43.89 26.29
C LEU A 5 -19.23 42.78 26.56
N LEU A 6 -19.69 41.54 26.48
CA LEU A 6 -18.84 40.37 26.30
C LEU A 6 -19.32 39.61 25.07
N ASP A 7 -18.55 39.79 24.00
CA ASP A 7 -18.54 38.96 22.80
C ASP A 7 -18.31 37.50 23.17
N GLU A 8 -19.19 36.65 22.69
CA GLU A 8 -19.05 35.19 22.70
C GLU A 8 -18.03 34.80 21.62
N VAL A 9 -16.77 34.68 22.02
CA VAL A 9 -15.67 34.25 21.14
C VAL A 9 -15.73 32.73 20.96
N TYR A 10 -16.24 32.30 19.80
CA TYR A 10 -16.11 30.96 19.27
C TYR A 10 -14.68 30.75 18.73
N PRO A 11 -13.87 29.80 19.22
CA PRO A 11 -12.63 29.45 18.53
C PRO A 11 -12.94 28.49 17.37
N PRO A 12 -12.54 28.80 16.12
CA PRO A 12 -12.54 27.84 15.05
C PRO A 12 -11.29 26.96 15.13
N THR A 13 -11.28 25.92 14.27
CA THR A 13 -10.17 25.01 13.93
C THR A 13 -10.09 23.70 14.73
N GLY A 14 -10.80 22.72 14.17
CA GLY A 14 -10.54 21.31 14.42
C GLY A 14 -9.21 20.88 13.80
N ILE A 15 -8.41 20.21 14.62
CA ILE A 15 -7.34 19.34 14.18
C ILE A 15 -7.83 17.94 14.52
N ALA A 16 -8.27 17.19 13.52
CA ALA A 16 -8.59 15.78 13.69
C ALA A 16 -7.26 15.04 13.92
N SER A 17 -6.93 14.79 15.18
CA SER A 17 -5.80 13.96 15.58
C SER A 17 -6.02 12.53 15.06
N VAL A 18 -5.31 12.16 13.99
CA VAL A 18 -5.23 10.77 13.56
C VAL A 18 -4.31 10.05 14.53
N VAL A 19 -4.90 9.22 15.40
CA VAL A 19 -4.17 8.32 16.29
C VAL A 19 -3.56 7.21 15.42
N PHE A 20 -2.23 7.17 15.34
CA PHE A 20 -1.49 6.04 14.79
C PHE A 20 -1.38 4.95 15.87
N LEU A 21 -2.13 3.86 15.72
CA LEU A 21 -1.86 2.62 16.44
C LEU A 21 -0.73 1.91 15.71
N ALA A 22 0.51 2.12 16.16
CA ALA A 22 1.65 1.34 15.72
C ALA A 22 1.54 -0.07 16.30
N PHE A 23 1.19 -1.05 15.47
CA PHE A 23 1.39 -2.46 15.82
C PHE A 23 2.82 -2.83 15.40
N VAL A 24 3.70 -3.01 16.39
CA VAL A 24 5.07 -3.49 16.13
C VAL A 24 5.00 -4.98 15.84
N ALA A 25 4.81 -5.34 14.57
CA ALA A 25 5.18 -6.66 14.10
C ALA A 25 6.70 -6.66 13.86
N HIS A 26 7.43 -7.31 14.77
CA HIS A 26 8.86 -7.51 14.64
C HIS A 26 9.12 -8.52 13.50
N ALA A 27 9.11 -8.04 12.25
CA ALA A 27 9.57 -8.84 11.12
C ALA A 27 11.11 -8.68 11.05
N PRO A 28 11.89 -9.76 11.22
CA PRO A 28 13.33 -9.68 11.12
C PRO A 28 13.72 -9.19 9.73
N ILE A 29 14.67 -8.25 9.69
CA ILE A 29 15.33 -7.80 8.46
C ILE A 29 16.03 -9.03 7.86
N MET A 30 15.40 -9.69 6.89
CA MET A 30 16.05 -10.74 6.11
C MET A 30 16.71 -10.11 4.90
N GLU A 31 18.03 -9.98 4.95
CA GLU A 31 18.86 -9.84 3.74
C GLU A 31 18.48 -10.96 2.77
N THR A 32 17.86 -10.61 1.65
CA THR A 32 17.48 -11.56 0.61
C THR A 32 18.24 -11.23 -0.66
N GLY A 33 19.50 -11.69 -0.70
CA GLY A 33 20.03 -12.23 -1.96
C GLY A 33 19.25 -13.50 -2.29
N GLY A 34 17.97 -13.34 -2.71
CA GLY A 34 16.99 -14.42 -2.75
C GLY A 34 17.39 -15.54 -3.70
N GLU A 35 17.33 -16.79 -3.22
CA GLU A 35 17.59 -17.98 -4.03
C GLU A 35 16.67 -18.00 -5.27
N LEU A 36 17.27 -18.01 -6.46
CA LEU A 36 16.54 -18.06 -7.72
C LEU A 36 16.27 -19.50 -8.16
N LEU A 37 15.00 -19.86 -8.19
CA LEU A 37 14.50 -21.17 -8.58
C LEU A 37 14.19 -21.25 -10.07
N THR A 38 14.42 -22.42 -10.64
CA THR A 38 13.82 -22.78 -11.93
C THR A 38 12.31 -23.00 -11.76
N THR A 39 11.54 -22.83 -12.85
CA THR A 39 10.13 -23.26 -12.90
C THR A 39 9.88 -24.69 -12.43
N GLY A 40 10.84 -25.62 -12.62
CA GLY A 40 10.72 -26.99 -12.13
C GLY A 40 10.86 -27.11 -10.61
N GLN A 41 11.83 -26.40 -10.02
CA GLN A 41 11.98 -26.32 -8.57
C GLN A 41 10.79 -25.63 -7.91
N ALA A 42 10.30 -24.54 -8.50
CA ALA A 42 9.10 -23.86 -8.04
C ALA A 42 7.87 -24.78 -8.09
N ALA A 43 7.70 -25.54 -9.17
CA ALA A 43 6.60 -26.52 -9.29
C ALA A 43 6.67 -27.60 -8.21
N LYS A 44 7.88 -28.10 -7.91
CA LYS A 44 8.09 -29.08 -6.85
C LYS A 44 7.71 -28.51 -5.47
N LEU A 45 8.08 -27.27 -5.17
CA LEU A 45 7.70 -26.61 -3.91
C LEU A 45 6.19 -26.41 -3.82
N LEU A 46 5.55 -25.98 -4.91
CA LEU A 46 4.10 -25.76 -4.98
C LEU A 46 3.27 -27.04 -5.02
N GLY A 47 3.90 -28.22 -5.11
CA GLY A 47 3.19 -29.48 -5.34
C GLY A 47 2.38 -29.49 -6.64
N SER A 48 2.81 -28.74 -7.66
CA SER A 48 2.07 -28.52 -8.91
C SER A 48 2.88 -28.92 -10.15
N SER A 49 2.27 -28.82 -11.34
CA SER A 49 2.97 -29.08 -12.60
C SER A 49 3.84 -27.89 -13.03
N ARG A 50 4.94 -28.15 -13.73
CA ARG A 50 5.77 -27.09 -14.33
C ARG A 50 4.96 -26.16 -15.25
N GLN A 51 4.01 -26.71 -16.01
CA GLN A 51 3.18 -25.93 -16.92
C GLN A 51 2.27 -24.96 -16.15
N GLN A 52 1.74 -25.36 -15.00
CA GLN A 52 0.98 -24.46 -14.13
C GLN A 52 1.83 -23.27 -13.65
N VAL A 53 3.07 -23.52 -13.24
CA VAL A 53 4.01 -22.44 -12.86
C VAL A 53 4.32 -21.52 -14.03
N VAL A 54 4.50 -22.07 -15.24
CA VAL A 54 4.65 -21.25 -16.45
C VAL A 54 3.42 -20.38 -16.69
N ASN A 55 2.22 -20.93 -16.53
CA ASN A 55 0.98 -20.17 -16.70
C ASN A 55 0.84 -19.06 -15.65
N LEU A 56 1.22 -19.29 -14.39
CA LEU A 56 1.26 -18.25 -13.35
C LEU A 56 2.23 -17.13 -13.72
N CYS A 57 3.43 -17.48 -14.23
CA CYS A 57 4.38 -16.48 -14.71
C CYS A 57 3.85 -15.68 -15.92
N GLU A 58 3.18 -16.33 -16.87
CA GLU A 58 2.66 -15.67 -18.08
C GLU A 58 1.45 -14.78 -17.80
N ARG A 59 0.63 -15.15 -16.81
CA ARG A 59 -0.48 -14.32 -16.31
C ARG A 59 -0.03 -13.18 -15.40
N GLY A 60 1.21 -13.23 -14.90
CA GLY A 60 1.76 -12.23 -13.99
C GLY A 60 1.51 -12.50 -12.51
N ASP A 61 0.88 -13.64 -12.18
CA ASP A 61 0.57 -14.07 -10.80
C ASP A 61 1.82 -14.55 -10.04
N LEU A 62 2.90 -14.86 -10.75
CA LEU A 62 4.18 -15.25 -10.16
C LEU A 62 5.34 -14.52 -10.86
N PRO A 63 5.90 -13.47 -10.22
CA PRO A 63 7.01 -12.71 -10.77
C PRO A 63 8.21 -13.59 -11.12
N PHE A 64 8.86 -13.28 -12.25
CA PHE A 64 10.06 -13.99 -12.69
C PHE A 64 11.00 -13.05 -13.43
N VAL A 65 12.28 -13.39 -13.42
CA VAL A 65 13.30 -12.78 -14.28
C VAL A 65 13.75 -13.78 -15.35
N LYS A 66 14.25 -13.29 -16.49
CA LYS A 66 14.87 -14.15 -17.50
C LYS A 66 16.38 -14.14 -17.32
N VAL A 67 16.97 -15.32 -17.14
CA VAL A 67 18.42 -15.54 -17.19
C VAL A 67 18.70 -16.36 -18.45
N GLY A 68 19.21 -15.69 -19.48
CA GLY A 68 19.27 -16.25 -20.83
C GLY A 68 17.88 -16.62 -21.36
N LYS A 69 17.71 -17.88 -21.77
CA LYS A 69 16.43 -18.41 -22.28
C LYS A 69 15.47 -18.87 -21.17
N HIS A 70 15.88 -18.85 -19.90
CA HIS A 70 15.15 -19.52 -18.83
C HIS A 70 14.55 -18.53 -17.82
N ARG A 71 13.31 -18.82 -17.37
CA ARG A 71 12.68 -18.12 -16.24
C ARG A 71 13.37 -18.52 -14.92
N ARG A 72 13.56 -17.54 -14.05
CA ARG A 72 14.03 -17.67 -12.68
C ARG A 72 13.05 -16.96 -11.76
N ILE A 73 12.62 -17.67 -10.72
CA ILE A 73 11.59 -17.23 -9.78
C ILE A 73 12.25 -17.18 -8.42
N GLU A 74 12.12 -16.07 -7.72
CA GLU A 74 12.65 -15.98 -6.36
C GLU A 74 11.90 -16.95 -5.44
N ARG A 75 12.64 -17.70 -4.61
CA ARG A 75 12.08 -18.67 -3.67
C ARG A 75 10.97 -18.07 -2.79
N SER A 76 11.18 -16.88 -2.26
CA SER A 76 10.21 -16.21 -1.38
C SER A 76 8.85 -16.01 -2.06
N GLN A 77 8.84 -15.72 -3.37
CA GLN A 77 7.63 -15.57 -4.18
C GLN A 77 6.89 -16.90 -4.35
N VAL A 78 7.63 -18.01 -4.42
CA VAL A 78 7.03 -19.36 -4.47
C VAL A 78 6.46 -19.74 -3.11
N GLU A 79 7.19 -19.47 -2.03
CA GLU A 79 6.78 -19.80 -0.66
C GLU A 79 5.56 -18.99 -0.21
N ALA A 80 5.43 -17.74 -0.65
CA ALA A 80 4.26 -16.91 -0.43
C ALA A 80 2.95 -17.51 -1.00
N LEU A 81 3.05 -18.37 -2.03
CA LEU A 81 1.89 -19.08 -2.59
C LEU A 81 1.52 -20.34 -1.80
N ILE A 82 2.47 -20.94 -1.08
CA ILE A 82 2.26 -22.15 -0.26
C ILE A 82 1.66 -21.78 1.08
N HIS A 83 2.17 -20.71 1.66
CA HIS A 83 1.67 -20.09 2.87
C HIS A 83 1.17 -18.70 2.49
N PRO A 84 0.00 -18.59 1.81
CA PRO A 84 -0.65 -17.30 1.73
C PRO A 84 -0.79 -16.84 3.16
N GLY A 85 -0.18 -15.70 3.49
CA GLY A 85 -0.34 -15.11 4.82
C GLY A 85 -1.83 -15.00 5.16
N PRO A 86 -2.19 -14.80 6.44
CA PRO A 86 -3.58 -14.48 6.75
C PRO A 86 -4.01 -13.36 5.80
N GLY A 87 -5.08 -13.60 5.05
CA GLY A 87 -5.58 -12.62 4.09
C GLY A 87 -5.78 -11.26 4.77
N LEU A 88 -5.84 -10.19 3.99
CA LEU A 88 -5.92 -8.83 4.52
C LEU A 88 -6.96 -8.71 5.64
N THR A 89 -6.56 -8.11 6.77
CA THR A 89 -7.49 -7.78 7.84
C THR A 89 -8.56 -6.81 7.33
N ARG A 90 -9.69 -6.71 8.03
CA ARG A 90 -10.76 -5.76 7.67
C ARG A 90 -10.25 -4.32 7.48
N ASP A 91 -9.35 -3.87 8.35
CA ASP A 91 -8.76 -2.53 8.25
C ASP A 91 -7.80 -2.40 7.06
N GLN A 92 -7.04 -3.45 6.75
CA GLN A 92 -6.19 -3.49 5.55
C GLN A 92 -7.02 -3.51 4.27
N VAL A 93 -8.17 -4.19 4.24
CA VAL A 93 -9.09 -4.15 3.10
C VAL A 93 -9.77 -2.80 2.98
N LYS A 94 -10.21 -2.20 4.09
CA LYS A 94 -10.73 -0.83 4.09
C LYS A 94 -9.69 0.15 3.53
N SER A 95 -8.42 -0.02 3.91
CA SER A 95 -7.30 0.77 3.39
C SER A 95 -7.10 0.54 1.89
N LEU A 96 -7.10 -0.72 1.43
CA LEU A 96 -7.02 -1.07 0.01
C LEU A 96 -8.16 -0.43 -0.79
N TRP A 97 -9.38 -0.47 -0.27
CA TRP A 97 -10.57 0.12 -0.91
C TRP A 97 -10.45 1.63 -1.12
N LEU A 98 -9.91 2.35 -0.13
CA LEU A 98 -9.62 3.79 -0.28
C LEU A 98 -8.53 4.05 -1.32
N HIS A 99 -7.47 3.23 -1.34
CA HIS A 99 -6.34 3.43 -2.24
C HIS A 99 -6.64 3.00 -3.68
N GLN A 100 -7.59 2.09 -3.91
CA GLN A 100 -8.14 1.82 -5.24
C GLN A 100 -8.86 3.05 -5.82
N ALA A 101 -9.56 3.83 -5.00
CA ALA A 101 -10.15 5.08 -5.44
C ALA A 101 -9.09 6.17 -5.72
N VAL A 102 -8.00 6.21 -4.94
CA VAL A 102 -6.82 7.03 -5.25
C VAL A 102 -6.20 6.61 -6.58
N ALA A 103 -6.04 5.31 -6.83
CA ALA A 103 -5.54 4.77 -8.08
C ALA A 103 -6.43 5.17 -9.27
N GLY A 104 -7.75 5.17 -9.11
CA GLY A 104 -8.67 5.68 -10.13
C GLY A 104 -8.42 7.17 -10.47
N ARG A 105 -8.16 8.01 -9.46
CA ARG A 105 -7.73 9.40 -9.71
C ARG A 105 -6.37 9.46 -10.40
N LEU A 106 -5.40 8.66 -9.94
CA LEU A 106 -4.04 8.62 -10.50
C LEU A 106 -4.04 8.25 -12.00
N VAL A 107 -4.90 7.32 -12.43
CA VAL A 107 -5.05 6.97 -13.85
C VAL A 107 -5.64 8.12 -14.66
N THR A 108 -6.53 8.92 -14.05
CA THR A 108 -7.25 10.01 -14.74
C THR A 108 -6.45 11.30 -14.79
N ASP A 109 -5.72 11.61 -13.71
CA ASP A 109 -4.92 12.83 -13.55
C ASP A 109 -3.64 12.50 -12.76
N PRO A 110 -2.61 11.97 -13.43
CA PRO A 110 -1.38 11.55 -12.76
C PRO A 110 -0.59 12.74 -12.20
N ASP A 111 -0.58 13.88 -12.88
CA ASP A 111 0.22 15.04 -12.50
C ASP A 111 -0.33 15.68 -11.22
N GLU A 112 -1.66 15.87 -11.10
CA GLU A 112 -2.26 16.41 -9.88
C GLU A 112 -2.02 15.49 -8.67
N VAL A 113 -2.24 14.18 -8.87
CA VAL A 113 -2.13 13.19 -7.79
C VAL A 113 -0.68 13.03 -7.31
N LEU A 114 0.27 12.92 -8.24
CA LEU A 114 1.68 12.79 -7.89
C LEU A 114 2.26 14.09 -7.34
N GLY A 115 1.86 15.25 -7.86
CA GLY A 115 2.25 16.56 -7.31
C GLY A 115 1.87 16.67 -5.84
N LYS A 116 0.61 16.36 -5.51
CA LYS A 116 0.14 16.36 -4.12
C LYS A 116 0.85 15.34 -3.23
N ALA A 117 1.14 14.16 -3.76
CA ALA A 117 1.87 13.13 -3.01
C ALA A 117 3.32 13.59 -2.70
N ARG A 118 4.00 14.24 -3.65
CA ARG A 118 5.35 14.80 -3.46
C ARG A 118 5.35 15.91 -2.40
N GLU A 119 4.40 16.84 -2.46
CA GLU A 119 4.24 17.89 -1.43
C GLU A 119 4.05 17.30 -0.02
N ASN A 120 3.22 16.26 0.08
CA ASN A 120 3.01 15.54 1.33
C ASN A 120 4.27 14.81 1.81
N LEU A 121 5.01 14.15 0.91
CA LEU A 121 6.28 13.49 1.23
C LEU A 121 7.30 14.50 1.77
N ASP A 122 7.48 15.64 1.10
CA ASP A 122 8.42 16.68 1.53
C ASP A 122 8.09 17.20 2.94
N ARG A 123 6.80 17.35 3.25
CA ARG A 123 6.35 17.74 4.59
C ARG A 123 6.59 16.64 5.62
N LEU A 124 6.23 15.40 5.32
CA LEU A 124 6.32 14.27 6.25
C LEU A 124 7.76 13.84 6.51
N LEU A 125 8.62 13.83 5.49
CA LEU A 125 10.04 13.52 5.62
C LEU A 125 10.76 14.52 6.51
N ARG A 126 10.44 15.82 6.40
CA ARG A 126 10.98 16.84 7.32
C ARG A 126 10.60 16.59 8.79
N GLN A 127 9.48 15.93 9.05
CA GLN A 127 8.99 15.65 10.41
C GLN A 127 9.47 14.30 10.95
N HIS A 128 9.76 13.34 10.08
CA HIS A 128 9.91 11.94 10.46
C HIS A 128 11.15 11.24 9.88
N ALA A 129 12.13 11.99 9.35
CA ALA A 129 13.31 11.48 8.65
C ALA A 129 14.03 10.32 9.35
N ASP A 130 14.16 10.39 10.68
CA ASP A 130 14.94 9.45 11.51
C ASP A 130 14.07 8.38 12.19
N THR A 131 12.83 8.20 11.75
CA THR A 131 11.88 7.23 12.30
C THR A 131 11.58 6.10 11.33
N MET A 132 10.93 5.03 11.82
CA MET A 132 10.41 3.97 10.93
C MET A 132 9.43 4.49 9.89
N ALA A 133 8.64 5.52 10.20
CA ALA A 133 7.79 6.17 9.20
C ALA A 133 8.65 6.81 8.09
N GLY A 134 9.80 7.39 8.44
CA GLY A 134 10.78 7.93 7.48
C GLY A 134 11.30 6.88 6.49
N VAL A 135 11.46 5.63 6.91
CA VAL A 135 11.85 4.52 6.03
C VAL A 135 10.78 4.28 4.97
N TRP A 136 9.51 4.19 5.37
CA TRP A 136 8.40 3.98 4.44
C TRP A 136 8.12 5.18 3.53
N LEU A 137 8.32 6.40 4.02
CA LEU A 137 8.21 7.61 3.21
C LEU A 137 9.29 7.65 2.12
N LYS A 138 10.52 7.23 2.42
CA LYS A 138 11.58 7.07 1.41
C LYS A 138 11.22 5.98 0.38
N ARG A 139 10.66 4.85 0.82
CA ARG A 139 10.15 3.83 -0.11
C ARG A 139 9.05 4.38 -1.02
N TRP A 140 8.15 5.22 -0.52
CA TRP A 140 7.17 5.90 -1.36
C TRP A 140 7.80 6.85 -2.37
N GLN A 141 8.84 7.58 -1.97
CA GLN A 141 9.62 8.42 -2.88
C GLN A 141 10.19 7.59 -4.03
N ASP A 142 10.80 6.43 -3.72
CA ASP A 142 11.33 5.51 -4.72
C ASP A 142 10.24 5.04 -5.71
N LYS A 143 9.06 4.62 -5.22
CA LYS A 143 7.93 4.18 -6.08
C LYS A 143 7.43 5.32 -6.99
N ILE A 144 7.37 6.54 -6.46
CA ILE A 144 6.94 7.72 -7.22
C ILE A 144 7.96 8.09 -8.30
N ASP A 145 9.26 7.96 -8.01
CA ASP A 145 10.34 8.25 -8.96
C ASP A 145 10.51 7.15 -10.01
N GLU A 146 10.15 5.90 -9.69
CA GLU A 146 10.03 4.80 -10.65
C GLU A 146 8.85 5.00 -11.64
N GLY A 147 7.82 5.73 -11.20
CA GLY A 147 6.73 6.22 -12.06
C GLY A 147 5.36 5.60 -11.78
N VAL A 148 4.37 6.03 -12.58
CA VAL A 148 2.93 5.79 -12.35
C VAL A 148 2.58 4.31 -12.13
N ASN A 149 3.17 3.39 -12.90
CA ASN A 149 2.88 1.96 -12.76
C ASN A 149 3.34 1.38 -11.42
N SER A 150 4.46 1.86 -10.89
CA SER A 150 4.97 1.44 -9.59
C SER A 150 4.05 1.92 -8.46
N VAL A 151 3.60 3.18 -8.56
CA VAL A 151 2.61 3.74 -7.64
C VAL A 151 1.27 3.01 -7.71
N LEU A 152 0.76 2.69 -8.91
CA LEU A 152 -0.47 1.92 -9.07
C LEU A 152 -0.38 0.56 -8.37
N ARG A 153 0.72 -0.16 -8.56
CA ARG A 153 0.95 -1.46 -7.90
C ARG A 153 0.91 -1.30 -6.37
N ALA A 154 1.65 -0.33 -5.82
CA ALA A 154 1.68 -0.07 -4.38
C ALA A 154 0.29 0.29 -3.81
N LEU A 155 -0.53 1.01 -4.58
CA LEU A 155 -1.88 1.38 -4.17
C LEU A 155 -2.88 0.21 -4.19
N THR A 156 -2.69 -0.79 -5.06
CA THR A 156 -3.73 -1.79 -5.35
C THR A 156 -3.36 -3.24 -5.01
N SER A 157 -2.10 -3.55 -4.74
CA SER A 157 -1.65 -4.91 -4.44
C SER A 157 -1.91 -5.31 -2.98
N ASP A 158 -2.11 -6.59 -2.70
CA ASP A 158 -2.27 -7.14 -1.36
C ASP A 158 -0.97 -7.69 -0.76
N ASP A 159 0.16 -7.56 -1.47
CA ASP A 159 1.46 -7.97 -0.96
C ASP A 159 1.87 -7.19 0.31
N PRO A 160 2.70 -7.78 1.19
CA PRO A 160 3.07 -7.16 2.47
C PRO A 160 3.69 -5.77 2.35
N GLU A 161 4.52 -5.50 1.32
CA GLU A 161 5.11 -4.18 1.12
C GLU A 161 4.03 -3.15 0.80
N SER A 162 3.11 -3.48 -0.11
CA SER A 162 2.00 -2.61 -0.48
C SER A 162 1.03 -2.34 0.67
N VAL A 163 0.83 -3.30 1.57
CA VAL A 163 0.05 -3.11 2.80
C VAL A 163 0.70 -2.06 3.71
N GLU A 164 1.99 -2.18 3.97
CA GLU A 164 2.75 -1.23 4.81
C GLU A 164 2.84 0.15 4.15
N LEU A 165 3.04 0.21 2.84
CA LEU A 165 3.02 1.46 2.07
C LEU A 165 1.66 2.17 2.21
N ARG A 166 0.53 1.46 2.09
CA ARG A 166 -0.79 2.09 2.30
C ARG A 166 -1.02 2.59 3.72
N GLN A 167 -0.43 1.96 4.73
CA GLN A 167 -0.50 2.46 6.11
C GLN A 167 0.29 3.78 6.27
N ASN A 168 1.36 3.96 5.49
CA ASN A 168 2.25 5.12 5.53
C ASN A 168 2.10 6.02 4.28
N SER A 169 0.85 6.20 3.84
CA SER A 169 0.53 6.77 2.52
C SER A 169 0.68 8.31 2.44
N PRO A 170 1.38 8.85 1.42
CA PRO A 170 1.47 10.29 1.17
C PRO A 170 0.27 10.84 0.38
N PHE A 171 -0.75 10.05 0.09
CA PHE A 171 -1.90 10.47 -0.75
C PHE A 171 -3.02 11.15 0.05
N ALA A 172 -2.69 11.69 1.24
CA ALA A 172 -3.64 12.43 2.06
C ALA A 172 -4.18 13.65 1.29
N GLY A 173 -5.51 13.80 1.31
CA GLY A 173 -6.21 14.89 0.61
C GLY A 173 -6.38 14.71 -0.91
N VAL A 174 -5.85 13.64 -1.53
CA VAL A 174 -6.18 13.33 -2.94
C VAL A 174 -7.67 13.04 -3.10
N LEU A 175 -8.28 12.39 -2.12
CA LEU A 175 -9.74 12.28 -2.03
C LEU A 175 -10.25 13.36 -1.07
N SER A 176 -11.24 14.13 -1.51
CA SER A 176 -11.95 15.07 -0.65
C SER A 176 -12.69 14.32 0.47
N GLN A 177 -13.01 15.00 1.57
CA GLN A 177 -13.74 14.38 2.67
C GLN A 177 -15.08 13.78 2.23
N PRO A 178 -15.92 14.44 1.42
CA PRO A 178 -17.15 13.83 0.89
C PRO A 178 -16.90 12.58 0.03
N GLN A 179 -15.85 12.58 -0.80
CA GLN A 179 -15.47 11.41 -1.59
C GLN A 179 -15.06 10.25 -0.69
N ARG A 180 -14.21 10.49 0.31
CA ARG A 180 -13.77 9.48 1.29
C ARG A 180 -14.97 8.87 2.01
N THR A 181 -15.90 9.69 2.49
CA THR A 181 -17.13 9.20 3.15
C THR A 181 -17.94 8.30 2.22
N LYS A 182 -18.22 8.74 0.99
CA LYS A 182 -18.96 7.93 0.00
C LYS A 182 -18.28 6.59 -0.29
N ILE A 183 -16.96 6.58 -0.39
CA ILE A 183 -16.17 5.36 -0.63
C ILE A 183 -16.27 4.40 0.56
N LEU A 184 -16.16 4.91 1.79
CA LEU A 184 -16.27 4.11 3.01
C LEU A 184 -17.69 3.58 3.24
N GLU A 185 -18.72 4.35 2.92
CA GLU A 185 -20.11 3.87 2.93
C GLU A 185 -20.32 2.75 1.91
N SER A 186 -19.73 2.87 0.72
CA SER A 186 -19.78 1.81 -0.29
C SER A 186 -19.06 0.55 0.18
N PHE A 187 -17.94 0.69 0.88
CA PHE A 187 -17.24 -0.44 1.51
C PHE A 187 -18.10 -1.13 2.57
N THR A 188 -18.78 -0.38 3.44
CA THR A 188 -19.72 -0.97 4.42
C THR A 188 -20.87 -1.70 3.72
N ARG A 189 -21.41 -1.12 2.63
CA ARG A 189 -22.54 -1.69 1.89
C ARG A 189 -22.17 -2.92 1.07
N SER A 190 -20.90 -3.09 0.67
CA SER A 190 -20.46 -4.26 -0.12
C SER A 190 -20.53 -5.57 0.67
N GLY A 191 -20.83 -5.52 1.97
CA GLY A 191 -21.02 -6.72 2.78
C GLY A 191 -19.70 -7.40 3.14
N TRP A 192 -18.60 -6.64 3.19
CA TRP A 192 -17.30 -7.08 3.72
C TRP A 192 -17.40 -7.35 5.24
N ASN A 193 -18.13 -8.40 5.56
CA ASN A 193 -18.38 -8.98 6.87
C ASN A 193 -18.29 -10.52 6.80
N ARG A 194 -17.64 -11.07 5.76
CA ARG A 194 -17.46 -12.51 5.52
C ARG A 194 -16.08 -12.79 4.93
N ALA A 195 -15.07 -12.81 5.77
CA ALA A 195 -13.79 -13.50 5.56
C ALA A 195 -12.99 -13.44 6.87
N ALA A 196 -13.39 -14.27 7.82
CA ALA A 196 -12.55 -14.76 8.91
C ALA A 196 -12.91 -16.24 9.08
#